data_AF-A0A1M4ZWS5-F1
#
_entry.id   AF-A0A1M4ZWS5-F1
#
_cell.length_a   1.000
_cell.length_b   1.000
_cell.length_c   1.000
_cell.angle_alpha   90.00
_cell.angle_beta   90.00
_cell.angle_gamma   90.00
#
_symmetry.space_group_name_H-M   'P 1'
#
loop_
_entity.id
_entity.type
_entity.pdbx_description
1 polymer ?
#
loop_
_entity_poly.entity_id
_entity_poly.type
_entity_poly.pdbx_seq_one_letter_code
_entity_poly.pdbx_strand_id
1 'polypeptide(L)'
;MLKEKNTVGHVKNEKMRKTELVPNISVGEFVLGSDIRKYTHLPHCLTKNKEKDFSYESYNFYEQDLILWVEKSKIETICCEKECYWAGRNLIKMPFDEFLLSYNVTPDKSENIYILVNGKGQNQTVYDFDKLGLQIWVWRKRIVTVLISNFRASE
;
A
#
# COMPACT_ATOMS: atom_id res chain seq x y z
N MET A 1 -16.31 41.07 -7.72
CA MET A 1 -16.68 39.70 -7.28
C MET A 1 -15.58 38.74 -7.72
N LEU A 2 -14.64 38.40 -6.85
CA LEU A 2 -13.71 37.31 -7.08
C LEU A 2 -14.36 36.01 -6.58
N LYS A 3 -14.50 35.03 -7.48
CA LYS A 3 -14.90 33.67 -7.14
C LYS A 3 -13.75 33.03 -6.34
N GLU A 4 -13.97 32.77 -5.06
CA GLU A 4 -13.14 31.82 -4.31
C GLU A 4 -13.23 30.46 -5.02
N LYS A 5 -12.14 30.04 -5.66
CA LYS A 5 -12.06 28.72 -6.29
C LYS A 5 -11.89 27.67 -5.19
N ASN A 6 -12.73 26.65 -5.23
CA ASN A 6 -12.67 25.41 -4.43
C ASN A 6 -11.39 24.58 -4.72
N THR A 7 -10.21 25.10 -4.38
CA THR A 7 -8.91 24.41 -4.60
C THR A 7 -8.75 23.19 -3.71
N VAL A 8 -9.25 23.26 -2.46
CA VAL A 8 -9.12 22.18 -1.47
C VAL A 8 -9.86 20.90 -1.89
N GLY A 9 -11.05 21.03 -2.49
CA GLY A 9 -11.83 19.89 -2.98
C GLY A 9 -11.18 19.22 -4.20
N HIS A 10 -10.56 20.00 -5.09
CA HIS A 10 -9.90 19.49 -6.29
C HIS A 10 -8.62 18.71 -5.96
N VAL A 11 -7.77 19.26 -5.07
CA VAL A 11 -6.53 18.61 -4.62
C VAL A 11 -6.81 17.30 -3.86
N LYS A 12 -7.86 17.27 -3.02
CA LYS A 12 -8.29 16.03 -2.35
C LYS A 12 -8.69 14.94 -3.34
N ASN A 13 -9.48 15.28 -4.38
CA ASN A 13 -9.89 14.32 -5.41
C ASN A 13 -8.72 13.83 -6.29
N GLU A 14 -7.70 14.66 -6.50
CA GLU A 14 -6.51 14.24 -7.26
C GLU A 14 -5.63 13.29 -6.43
N LYS A 15 -5.42 13.58 -5.15
CA LYS A 15 -4.64 12.74 -4.26
C LYS A 15 -5.30 11.38 -3.99
N MET A 16 -6.62 11.37 -3.81
CA MET A 16 -7.41 10.12 -3.75
C MET A 16 -7.20 9.26 -4.98
N ARG A 17 -7.27 9.84 -6.19
CA ARG A 17 -7.06 9.08 -7.44
C ARG A 17 -5.67 8.46 -7.54
N LYS A 18 -4.63 9.08 -6.99
CA LYS A 18 -3.26 8.53 -6.99
C LYS A 18 -3.06 7.37 -6.02
N THR A 19 -3.96 7.20 -5.05
CA THR A 19 -3.83 6.21 -3.96
C THR A 19 -5.07 5.34 -3.81
N GLU A 20 -5.96 5.31 -4.81
CA GLU A 20 -7.14 4.45 -4.81
C GLU A 20 -6.71 3.00 -5.05
N LEU A 21 -6.99 2.16 -4.07
CA LEU A 21 -6.81 0.73 -4.03
C LEU A 21 -7.96 0.05 -4.78
N VAL A 22 -7.59 -0.77 -5.76
CA VAL A 22 -8.42 -1.85 -6.28
C VAL A 22 -7.79 -3.19 -5.84
N PRO A 23 -8.42 -3.93 -4.90
CA PRO A 23 -7.87 -5.18 -4.37
C PRO A 23 -7.43 -6.15 -5.47
N ASN A 24 -6.31 -6.86 -5.26
CA ASN A 24 -5.65 -7.75 -6.23
C ASN A 24 -5.25 -7.12 -7.58
N ILE A 25 -5.43 -5.82 -7.80
CA ILE A 25 -5.29 -5.21 -9.12
C ILE A 25 -4.28 -4.06 -9.11
N SER A 26 -4.52 -3.00 -8.35
CA SER A 26 -3.76 -1.76 -8.50
C SER A 26 -3.87 -0.80 -7.32
N VAL A 27 -2.93 0.16 -7.27
CA VAL A 27 -3.09 1.43 -6.53
C VAL A 27 -2.82 2.59 -7.46
N GLY A 28 -3.78 3.48 -7.62
CA GLY A 28 -3.66 4.60 -8.56
C GLY A 28 -3.33 4.10 -9.97
N GLU A 29 -2.21 4.56 -10.53
CA GLU A 29 -1.75 4.15 -11.85
C GLU A 29 -0.93 2.84 -11.87
N PHE A 30 -0.48 2.35 -10.71
CA PHE A 30 0.40 1.20 -10.62
C PHE A 30 -0.41 -0.09 -10.55
N VAL A 31 -0.17 -1.00 -11.51
CA VAL A 31 -0.89 -2.27 -11.66
C VAL A 31 0.02 -3.44 -11.32
N LEU A 32 -0.47 -4.37 -10.49
CA LEU A 32 0.23 -5.62 -10.17
C LEU A 32 0.56 -6.43 -11.44
N GLY A 33 1.72 -7.08 -11.45
CA GLY A 33 2.23 -7.85 -12.59
C GLY A 33 2.62 -7.03 -13.82
N SER A 34 2.43 -5.70 -13.80
CA SER A 34 2.97 -4.83 -14.85
C SER A 34 4.48 -4.74 -14.79
N ASP A 35 5.07 -4.51 -15.95
CA ASP A 35 6.49 -4.23 -16.06
C ASP A 35 6.82 -2.86 -15.47
N ILE A 36 7.80 -2.78 -14.56
CA ILE A 36 8.19 -1.54 -13.89
C ILE A 36 8.62 -0.44 -14.86
N ARG A 37 9.18 -0.81 -16.03
CA ARG A 37 9.65 0.13 -17.06
C ARG A 37 8.54 1.02 -17.60
N LYS A 38 7.27 0.62 -17.45
CA LYS A 38 6.11 1.48 -17.76
C LYS A 38 6.10 2.75 -16.92
N TYR A 39 6.63 2.71 -15.70
CA TYR A 39 6.51 3.78 -14.70
C TYR A 39 7.82 4.46 -14.35
N THR A 40 8.97 3.95 -14.82
CA THR A 40 10.29 4.54 -14.54
C THR A 40 10.50 5.93 -15.14
N HIS A 41 9.55 6.43 -15.94
CA HIS A 41 9.54 7.82 -16.41
C HIS A 41 9.09 8.81 -15.31
N LEU A 42 8.43 8.33 -14.26
CA LEU A 42 8.05 9.13 -13.10
C LEU A 42 9.25 9.26 -12.13
N PRO A 43 9.36 10.37 -11.36
CA PRO A 43 10.41 10.54 -10.37
C PRO A 43 10.37 9.45 -9.28
N HIS A 44 11.50 8.76 -9.05
CA HIS A 44 11.60 7.71 -8.05
C HIS A 44 13.03 7.51 -7.53
N CYS A 45 13.16 6.83 -6.38
CA CYS A 45 14.43 6.28 -5.89
C CYS A 45 14.40 4.75 -5.88
N LEU A 46 15.44 4.15 -6.46
CA LEU A 46 15.65 2.71 -6.49
C LEU A 46 16.54 2.26 -5.34
N THR A 47 16.06 1.28 -4.58
CA THR A 47 16.86 0.51 -3.62
C THR A 47 16.91 -0.94 -4.07
N LYS A 48 18.10 -1.54 -4.10
CA LYS A 48 18.25 -2.97 -4.39
C LYS A 48 18.39 -3.73 -3.07
N ASN A 49 17.47 -4.66 -2.83
CA ASN A 49 17.43 -5.46 -1.62
C ASN A 49 17.86 -6.89 -1.95
N LYS A 50 18.66 -7.46 -1.06
CA LYS A 50 19.12 -8.84 -1.18
C LYS A 50 18.99 -9.50 0.17
N GLU A 51 18.06 -10.44 0.24
CA GLU A 51 17.91 -11.38 1.33
C GLU A 51 18.69 -12.66 1.03
N LYS A 52 18.71 -13.59 1.97
CA LYS A 52 19.46 -14.84 1.85
C LYS A 52 19.09 -15.63 0.59
N ASP A 53 17.78 -15.77 0.34
CA ASP A 53 17.23 -16.67 -0.68
C ASP A 53 16.52 -15.94 -1.83
N PHE A 54 16.36 -14.61 -1.73
CA PHE A 54 15.70 -13.81 -2.76
C PHE A 54 16.24 -12.38 -2.82
N SER A 55 16.07 -11.74 -3.96
CA SER A 55 16.41 -10.33 -4.17
C SER A 55 15.27 -9.63 -4.87
N TYR A 56 15.02 -8.38 -4.49
CA TYR A 56 13.97 -7.57 -5.07
C TYR A 56 14.41 -6.12 -5.14
N GLU A 57 13.77 -5.36 -6.02
CA GLU A 57 13.99 -3.93 -6.16
C GLU A 57 12.83 -3.16 -5.52
N SER A 58 13.15 -2.15 -4.72
CA SER A 58 12.16 -1.21 -4.19
C SER A 58 12.23 0.09 -4.98
N TYR A 59 11.12 0.47 -5.61
CA TYR A 59 10.95 1.76 -6.29
C TYR A 59 10.09 2.67 -5.41
N ASN A 60 10.68 3.73 -4.88
CA ASN A 60 10.01 4.70 -4.01
C ASN A 60 9.53 5.90 -4.84
N PHE A 61 8.22 6.05 -5.00
CA PHE A 61 7.58 7.13 -5.76
C PHE A 61 7.04 8.19 -4.79
N TYR A 62 7.84 9.24 -4.54
CA TYR A 62 7.54 10.24 -3.51
C TYR A 62 6.31 11.09 -3.81
N GLU A 63 6.00 11.36 -5.08
CA GLU A 63 4.82 12.16 -5.43
C GLU A 63 3.50 11.39 -5.25
N GLN A 64 3.55 10.08 -5.39
CA GLN A 64 2.42 9.17 -5.17
C GLN A 64 2.37 8.66 -3.73
N ASP A 65 3.43 8.87 -2.94
CA ASP A 65 3.57 8.31 -1.59
C ASP A 65 3.47 6.77 -1.56
N LEU A 66 4.02 6.10 -2.59
CA LEU A 66 3.97 4.65 -2.76
C LEU A 66 5.37 4.04 -2.89
N ILE A 67 5.49 2.78 -2.44
CA ILE A 67 6.68 1.96 -2.63
C ILE A 67 6.28 0.71 -3.40
N LEU A 68 6.96 0.42 -4.52
CA LEU A 68 6.72 -0.79 -5.30
C LEU A 68 7.84 -1.79 -5.02
N TRP A 69 7.49 -3.03 -4.70
CA TRP A 69 8.46 -4.13 -4.68
C TRP A 69 8.36 -4.92 -5.98
N VAL A 70 9.50 -5.07 -6.63
CA VAL A 70 9.61 -5.57 -7.99
C VAL A 70 10.53 -6.78 -8.01
N GLU A 71 10.02 -7.88 -8.59
CA GLU A 71 10.80 -9.09 -8.89
C GLU A 71 10.78 -9.33 -10.39
N LYS A 72 11.94 -9.63 -11.01
CA LYS A 72 12.04 -9.91 -12.46
C LYS A 72 11.34 -8.86 -13.34
N SER A 73 11.50 -7.57 -12.99
CA SER A 73 10.85 -6.42 -13.63
C SER A 73 9.34 -6.32 -13.46
N LYS A 74 8.69 -7.19 -12.67
CA LYS A 74 7.25 -7.20 -12.42
C LYS A 74 6.93 -6.63 -11.04
N ILE A 75 5.91 -5.77 -10.98
CA ILE A 75 5.41 -5.25 -9.70
C ILE A 75 4.70 -6.39 -8.99
N GLU A 76 5.29 -6.90 -7.92
CA GLU A 76 4.73 -7.97 -7.09
C GLU A 76 3.94 -7.42 -5.91
N THR A 77 4.39 -6.29 -5.36
CA THR A 77 3.73 -5.63 -4.22
C THR A 77 3.70 -4.13 -4.40
N ILE A 78 2.58 -3.52 -4.01
CA ILE A 78 2.40 -2.07 -3.87
C ILE A 78 2.17 -1.76 -2.39
N CYS A 79 3.00 -0.91 -1.80
CA CYS A 79 2.97 -0.55 -0.39
C CYS A 79 2.52 0.90 -0.20
N CYS A 80 1.55 1.09 0.71
CA CYS A 80 1.00 2.38 1.11
C CYS A 80 1.27 2.62 2.61
N GLU A 81 1.98 3.69 2.95
CA GLU A 81 2.33 4.04 4.35
C GLU A 81 1.69 5.35 4.84
N LYS A 82 1.25 6.22 3.92
CA LYS A 82 0.70 7.55 4.24
C LYS A 82 -0.78 7.68 3.94
N GLU A 83 -1.20 7.28 2.76
CA GLU A 83 -2.60 7.27 2.32
C GLU A 83 -2.85 6.05 1.44
N CYS A 84 -4.02 5.45 1.58
CA CYS A 84 -4.49 4.33 0.78
C CYS A 84 -6.02 4.38 0.81
N TYR A 85 -6.65 4.78 -0.29
CA TYR A 85 -8.11 4.91 -0.33
C TYR A 85 -8.74 3.65 -0.88
N TRP A 86 -9.70 3.09 -0.18
CA TRP A 86 -10.54 2.02 -0.72
C TRP A 86 -11.99 2.45 -0.57
N ALA A 87 -12.73 2.45 -1.68
CA ALA A 87 -14.13 2.86 -1.70
C ALA A 87 -14.33 4.27 -1.10
N GLY A 88 -13.40 5.19 -1.40
CA GLY A 88 -13.45 6.58 -0.95
C GLY A 88 -13.02 6.83 0.50
N ARG A 89 -12.51 5.82 1.23
CA ARG A 89 -12.05 5.97 2.61
C ARG A 89 -10.56 5.67 2.74
N ASN A 90 -9.82 6.56 3.38
CA ASN A 90 -8.41 6.32 3.68
C ASN A 90 -8.28 5.25 4.76
N LEU A 91 -7.61 4.15 4.44
CA LEU A 91 -7.31 3.04 5.35
C LEU A 91 -6.20 3.40 6.33
N ILE A 92 -5.25 4.25 5.94
CA ILE A 92 -4.13 4.61 6.81
C ILE A 92 -4.64 5.41 8.01
N LYS A 93 -4.22 4.98 9.21
CA LYS A 93 -4.70 5.41 10.53
C LYS A 93 -6.14 4.97 10.88
N MET A 94 -6.88 4.29 10.01
CA MET A 94 -8.18 3.72 10.37
C MET A 94 -8.01 2.74 11.55
N PRO A 95 -8.89 2.76 12.57
CA PRO A 95 -8.94 1.70 13.56
C PRO A 95 -9.15 0.34 12.88
N PHE A 96 -8.37 -0.67 13.27
CA PHE A 96 -8.43 -1.96 12.59
C PHE A 96 -9.80 -2.64 12.73
N ASP A 97 -10.43 -2.57 13.91
CA ASP A 97 -11.78 -3.11 14.12
C ASP A 97 -12.83 -2.41 13.23
N GLU A 98 -12.66 -1.10 12.99
CA GLU A 98 -13.53 -0.34 12.08
C GLU A 98 -13.37 -0.81 10.62
N PHE A 99 -12.15 -1.13 10.20
CA PHE A 99 -11.89 -1.73 8.90
C PHE A 99 -12.62 -3.07 8.75
N LEU A 100 -12.45 -3.99 9.70
CA LEU A 100 -13.10 -5.32 9.65
C LEU A 100 -14.62 -5.20 9.52
N LEU A 101 -15.24 -4.33 10.32
CA LEU A 101 -16.68 -4.10 10.30
C LEU A 101 -17.16 -3.41 9.01
N SER A 102 -16.43 -2.38 8.55
CA SER A 102 -16.84 -1.57 7.40
C SER A 102 -16.81 -2.34 6.09
N TYR A 103 -15.84 -3.25 5.94
CA TYR A 103 -15.67 -4.04 4.72
C TYR A 103 -16.22 -5.47 4.85
N ASN A 104 -16.72 -5.84 6.04
CA ASN A 104 -17.23 -7.18 6.36
C ASN A 104 -16.21 -8.28 6.00
N VAL A 105 -14.99 -8.11 6.48
CA VAL A 105 -13.85 -9.00 6.21
C VAL A 105 -13.31 -9.61 7.50
N THR A 106 -12.64 -10.75 7.38
CA THR A 106 -11.93 -11.41 8.49
C THR A 106 -10.56 -11.82 7.96
N PRO A 107 -9.47 -11.61 8.73
CA PRO A 107 -8.14 -12.01 8.28
C PRO A 107 -8.02 -13.53 8.22
N ASP A 108 -7.29 -14.02 7.23
CA ASP A 108 -7.00 -15.45 7.07
C ASP A 108 -5.88 -15.88 8.04
N LYS A 109 -4.88 -15.00 8.24
CA LYS A 109 -3.73 -15.23 9.11
C LYS A 109 -3.34 -13.96 9.85
N SER A 110 -2.64 -14.12 10.96
CA SER A 110 -2.01 -13.00 11.66
C SER A 110 -0.71 -13.38 12.34
N GLU A 111 0.25 -12.47 12.33
CA GLU A 111 1.54 -12.62 12.99
C GLU A 111 1.94 -11.33 13.72
N ASN A 112 2.71 -11.43 14.81
CA ASN A 112 3.32 -10.28 15.45
C ASN A 112 4.78 -10.15 15.02
N ILE A 113 5.12 -9.02 14.40
CA ILE A 113 6.45 -8.73 13.88
C ILE A 113 7.05 -7.55 14.64
N TYR A 114 8.25 -7.74 15.19
CA TYR A 114 9.05 -6.65 15.74
C TYR A 114 9.83 -5.96 14.62
N ILE A 115 9.63 -4.65 14.48
CA ILE A 115 10.36 -3.83 13.51
C ILE A 115 10.89 -2.54 14.14
N LEU A 116 11.95 -1.99 13.55
CA LEU A 116 12.47 -0.67 13.90
C LEU A 116 11.96 0.37 12.91
N VAL A 117 11.14 1.31 13.39
CA VAL A 117 10.67 2.45 12.61
C VAL A 117 11.32 3.72 13.18
N ASN A 118 12.17 4.38 12.38
CA ASN A 118 12.93 5.56 12.82
C ASN A 118 13.72 5.32 14.13
N GLY A 119 14.35 4.14 14.24
CA GLY A 119 15.12 3.73 15.41
C GLY A 119 14.28 3.36 16.64
N LYS A 120 12.94 3.37 16.54
CA LYS A 120 12.04 2.98 17.64
C LYS A 120 11.40 1.62 17.33
N GLY A 121 11.52 0.70 18.28
CA GLY A 121 10.89 -0.62 18.21
C GLY A 121 9.37 -0.54 18.21
N GLN A 122 8.75 -1.32 17.33
CA GLN A 122 7.31 -1.52 17.26
C GLN A 122 7.01 -3.01 17.13
N ASN A 123 6.02 -3.50 17.90
CA ASN A 123 5.47 -4.85 17.77
C ASN A 123 4.19 -4.76 16.95
N GLN A 124 4.33 -4.72 15.63
CA GLN A 124 3.17 -4.60 14.76
C GLN A 124 2.50 -5.95 14.58
N THR A 125 1.17 -5.98 14.52
CA THR A 125 0.43 -7.17 14.10
C THR A 125 0.15 -7.05 12.62
N VAL A 126 0.52 -8.09 11.87
CA VAL A 126 0.32 -8.21 10.43
C VAL A 126 -0.85 -9.14 10.20
N TYR A 127 -1.78 -8.75 9.35
CA TYR A 127 -2.97 -9.51 9.00
C TYR A 127 -3.02 -9.75 7.50
N ASP A 128 -3.14 -11.01 7.08
CA ASP A 128 -3.27 -11.39 5.68
C ASP A 128 -4.75 -11.60 5.32
N PHE A 129 -5.13 -11.12 4.14
CA PHE A 129 -6.43 -11.31 3.51
C PHE A 129 -6.21 -11.87 2.10
N ASP A 130 -6.00 -13.17 2.01
CA ASP A 130 -5.54 -13.89 0.81
C ASP A 130 -6.49 -13.62 -0.37
N LYS A 131 -7.81 -13.64 -0.12
CA LYS A 131 -8.83 -13.36 -1.16
C LYS A 131 -8.78 -11.95 -1.72
N LEU A 132 -8.26 -10.99 -0.96
CA LEU A 132 -8.17 -9.58 -1.36
C LEU A 132 -6.77 -9.22 -1.87
N GLY A 133 -5.80 -10.13 -1.70
CA GLY A 133 -4.38 -9.84 -1.94
C GLY A 133 -3.90 -8.69 -1.08
N LEU A 134 -4.37 -8.61 0.17
CA LEU A 134 -3.99 -7.55 1.10
C LEU A 134 -3.22 -8.12 2.27
N GLN A 135 -2.20 -7.37 2.68
CA GLN A 135 -1.57 -7.52 3.98
C GLN A 135 -1.63 -6.17 4.71
N ILE A 136 -2.24 -6.17 5.90
CA ILE A 136 -2.49 -4.97 6.70
C ILE A 136 -1.64 -5.02 7.96
N TRP A 137 -0.79 -4.01 8.12
CA TRP A 137 0.06 -3.86 9.30
C TRP A 137 -0.61 -2.90 10.27
N VAL A 138 -0.72 -3.33 11.53
CA VAL A 138 -1.44 -2.63 12.58
C VAL A 138 -0.50 -2.35 13.73
N TRP A 139 -0.48 -1.09 14.17
CA TRP A 139 0.21 -0.66 15.38
C TRP A 139 -0.73 0.16 16.26
N ARG A 140 -0.78 -0.17 17.55
CA ARG A 140 -1.67 0.50 18.54
C ARG A 140 -3.12 0.59 18.03
N LYS A 141 -3.64 -0.53 17.52
CA LYS A 141 -5.01 -0.71 16.98
C LYS A 141 -5.34 0.12 15.74
N ARG A 142 -4.35 0.71 15.07
CA ARG A 142 -4.54 1.49 13.84
C ARG A 142 -3.71 0.92 12.70
N ILE A 143 -4.28 0.95 11.50
CA ILE A 143 -3.57 0.58 10.28
C ILE A 143 -2.45 1.58 10.05
N VAL A 144 -1.23 1.08 9.86
CA VAL A 144 -0.03 1.88 9.58
C VAL A 144 0.53 1.61 8.20
N THR A 145 0.34 0.40 7.67
CA THR A 145 0.75 0.06 6.31
C THR A 145 -0.31 -0.83 5.67
N VAL A 146 -0.58 -0.61 4.39
CA VAL A 146 -1.38 -1.51 3.54
C VAL A 146 -0.49 -1.95 2.39
N LEU A 147 -0.31 -3.26 2.25
CA LEU A 147 0.38 -3.88 1.13
C LEU A 147 -0.65 -4.58 0.28
N ILE A 148 -0.48 -4.47 -1.02
CA ILE A 148 -1.29 -5.19 -1.99
C ILE A 148 -0.34 -6.01 -2.82
N SER A 149 -0.59 -7.30 -2.88
CA SER A 149 0.25 -8.25 -3.60
C SER A 149 -0.62 -9.21 -4.37
N ASN A 150 -0.05 -9.77 -5.43
CA ASN A 150 -0.71 -10.83 -6.17
C ASN A 150 -0.56 -12.15 -5.39
N PHE A 151 -1.35 -12.33 -4.33
CA PHE A 151 -1.56 -13.66 -3.74
C PHE A 151 -2.42 -14.47 -4.69
N ARG A 152 -1.80 -15.00 -5.76
CA ARG A 152 -2.31 -16.26 -6.28
C ARG A 152 -1.94 -17.28 -5.22
N ALA A 153 -2.94 -17.75 -4.46
CA ALA A 153 -2.83 -19.04 -3.82
C ALA A 153 -2.29 -19.97 -4.91
N SER A 154 -1.08 -20.48 -4.71
CA SER A 154 -0.49 -21.49 -5.58
C SER A 154 -1.50 -22.64 -5.64
N GLU A 155 -2.23 -22.72 -6.76
CA GLU A 155 -3.02 -23.90 -7.14
C GLU A 155 -2.08 -25.07 -7.42
#